data_AF-A0A9D5P7A9-F1
#
_entry.id   AF-A0A9D5P7A9-F1
#
_cell.length_a   1.000
_cell.length_b   1.000
_cell.length_c   1.000
_cell.angle_alpha   90.00
_cell.angle_beta   90.00
_cell.angle_gamma   90.00
#
_symmetry.space_group_name_H-M   'P 1'
#
loop_
_entity.id
_entity.type
_entity.pdbx_description
1 polymer ?
#
loop_
_entity_poly.entity_id
_entity_poly.type
_entity_poly.pdbx_seq_one_letter_code
_entity_poly.pdbx_strand_id
1 'polypeptide(L)'
;METKDLFACEIGKLNENQRQLLKDTLRFGEWGDGSMEFLDENGNVETVMSIGFCTNDAKMAGNFSGRQVSAMFRGMYGKLCPSRTGRLFTHCSNWWGDGRGDMLFIRSDYYDQAMSWANEPNK
;
A
#
# COMPACT_ATOMS: atom_id res chain seq x y z
N MET A 1 18.83 1.79 -7.94
CA MET A 1 17.95 2.95 -8.24
C MET A 1 17.82 3.79 -6.96
N GLU A 2 17.85 5.13 -7.03
CA GLU A 2 17.70 5.93 -5.80
C GLU A 2 16.30 5.68 -5.23
N THR A 3 16.15 5.55 -3.91
CA THR A 3 14.87 5.18 -3.26
C THR A 3 13.73 6.10 -3.69
N LYS A 4 14.00 7.39 -3.92
CA LYS A 4 13.00 8.35 -4.39
C LYS A 4 12.36 7.98 -5.73
N ASP A 5 13.10 7.35 -6.64
CA ASP A 5 12.64 7.03 -7.99
C ASP A 5 11.64 5.86 -7.98
N LEU A 6 11.86 4.86 -7.12
CA LEU A 6 10.96 3.71 -7.02
C LEU A 6 9.56 4.14 -6.54
N PHE A 7 9.51 4.96 -5.48
CA PHE A 7 8.24 5.41 -4.93
C PHE A 7 7.42 6.18 -5.96
N ALA A 8 8.03 7.16 -6.62
CA ALA A 8 7.36 7.94 -7.67
C ALA A 8 6.88 7.05 -8.83
N CYS A 9 7.69 6.06 -9.24
CA CYS A 9 7.33 5.11 -10.30
C CYS A 9 6.08 4.28 -9.93
N GLU A 10 6.03 3.74 -8.71
CA GLU A 10 4.93 2.92 -8.25
C GLU A 10 3.63 3.73 -8.09
N ILE A 11 3.72 4.92 -7.48
CA ILE A 11 2.57 5.83 -7.35
C ILE A 11 2.07 6.30 -8.71
N GLY A 12 2.95 6.47 -9.70
CA GLY A 12 2.61 6.86 -11.08
C GLY A 12 1.68 5.88 -11.82
N LYS A 13 1.61 4.61 -11.38
CA LYS A 13 0.70 3.59 -11.96
C LYS A 13 -0.76 3.79 -11.56
N LEU A 14 -0.99 4.53 -10.48
CA LEU A 14 -2.30 4.72 -9.88
C LEU A 14 -3.01 5.92 -10.50
N ASN A 15 -4.33 5.84 -10.67
CA ASN A 15 -5.14 7.01 -11.02
C ASN A 15 -5.39 7.89 -9.78
N GLU A 16 -6.04 9.04 -9.95
CA GLU A 16 -6.26 10.01 -8.88
C GLU A 16 -7.01 9.43 -7.67
N ASN A 17 -8.13 8.75 -7.89
CA ASN A 17 -8.89 8.12 -6.81
C ASN A 17 -8.10 7.02 -6.09
N GLN A 18 -7.30 6.24 -6.82
CA GLN A 18 -6.43 5.22 -6.24
C GLN A 18 -5.29 5.83 -5.42
N ARG A 19 -4.72 6.96 -5.87
CA ARG A 19 -3.74 7.71 -5.10
C ARG A 19 -4.37 8.28 -3.82
N GLN A 20 -5.55 8.88 -3.92
CA GLN A 20 -6.27 9.37 -2.74
C GLN A 20 -6.55 8.25 -1.74
N LEU A 21 -7.04 7.10 -2.23
CA LEU A 21 -7.30 5.95 -1.38
C LEU A 21 -6.02 5.45 -0.68
N LEU A 22 -4.89 5.39 -1.40
CA LEU A 22 -3.62 5.00 -0.80
C LEU A 22 -3.17 6.00 0.27
N LYS A 23 -3.33 7.31 0.05
CA LYS A 23 -3.06 8.32 1.09
C LYS A 23 -3.94 8.10 2.32
N ASP A 24 -5.23 7.84 2.13
CA ASP A 24 -6.17 7.56 3.22
C ASP A 24 -5.76 6.30 3.99
N THR A 25 -5.36 5.24 3.30
CA THR A 25 -4.86 4.01 3.93
C THR A 25 -3.59 4.23 4.74
N LEU A 26 -2.63 5.00 4.21
CA LEU A 26 -1.39 5.31 4.93
C LEU A 26 -1.67 6.12 6.22
N ARG A 27 -2.65 7.03 6.19
CA ARG A 27 -2.96 7.91 7.33
C ARG A 27 -3.81 7.25 8.41
N PHE A 28 -4.70 6.33 8.04
CA PHE A 28 -5.71 5.78 8.95
C PHE A 28 -5.59 4.27 9.18
N GLY A 29 -4.83 3.56 8.35
CA GLY A 29 -4.75 2.12 8.38
C GLY A 29 -3.53 1.56 9.10
N GLU A 30 -2.60 2.38 9.58
CA GLU A 30 -1.36 1.87 10.18
C GLU A 30 -1.65 0.88 11.33
N TRP A 31 -1.05 -0.30 11.25
CA TRP A 31 -1.24 -1.37 12.22
C TRP A 31 0.04 -1.70 13.00
N GLY A 32 1.20 -1.73 12.32
CA GLY A 32 2.48 -2.05 12.94
C GLY A 32 3.53 -2.54 11.96
N ASP A 33 4.70 -2.87 12.48
CA ASP A 33 5.81 -3.43 11.73
C ASP A 33 5.72 -4.96 11.58
N GLY A 34 6.51 -5.49 10.64
CA GLY A 34 6.60 -6.92 10.38
C GLY A 34 7.60 -7.25 9.28
N SER A 35 7.85 -8.53 9.07
CA SER A 35 8.67 -9.03 7.96
C SER A 35 7.78 -9.59 6.87
N MET A 36 7.91 -9.07 5.64
CA MET A 36 7.09 -9.50 4.50
C MET A 36 7.97 -9.73 3.27
N GLU A 37 7.44 -10.51 2.32
CA GLU A 37 8.09 -10.76 1.03
C GLU A 37 7.91 -9.58 0.07
N PHE A 38 8.99 -9.18 -0.57
CA PHE A 38 9.05 -8.17 -1.63
C PHE A 38 9.96 -8.65 -2.77
N LEU A 39 9.86 -8.00 -3.92
CA LEU A 39 10.80 -8.21 -5.02
C LEU A 39 12.03 -7.31 -4.87
N ASP A 40 13.23 -7.88 -5.02
CA ASP A 40 14.49 -7.14 -5.11
C ASP A 40 14.63 -6.41 -6.47
N GLU A 41 15.79 -5.81 -6.76
CA GLU A 41 16.03 -5.14 -8.04
C GLU A 41 16.09 -6.09 -9.25
N ASN A 42 16.39 -7.37 -9.03
CA ASN A 42 16.48 -8.41 -10.04
C ASN A 42 15.16 -9.19 -10.22
N GLY A 43 14.15 -8.90 -9.39
CA GLY A 43 12.86 -9.60 -9.38
C GLY A 43 12.86 -10.89 -8.55
N ASN A 44 13.88 -11.14 -7.72
CA ASN A 44 13.85 -12.24 -6.76
C ASN A 44 13.06 -11.87 -5.52
N VAL A 45 12.49 -12.86 -4.85
CA VAL A 45 11.80 -12.65 -3.57
C VAL A 45 12.82 -12.52 -2.45
N GLU A 46 12.67 -11.49 -1.64
CA GLU A 46 13.39 -11.31 -0.38
C GLU A 46 12.42 -10.96 0.75
N THR A 47 12.76 -11.37 1.97
CA THR A 47 12.02 -11.01 3.17
C THR A 47 12.67 -9.81 3.84
N VAL A 48 11.95 -8.70 3.97
CA VAL A 48 12.46 -7.46 4.56
C VAL A 48 11.47 -6.86 5.56
N MET A 49 11.98 -5.97 6.41
CA MET A 49 11.16 -5.20 7.35
C MET A 49 10.19 -4.28 6.61
N SER A 50 8.96 -4.23 7.10
CA SER A 50 7.83 -3.56 6.47
C SER A 50 6.87 -3.00 7.50
N ILE A 51 6.06 -2.03 7.09
CA ILE A 51 4.96 -1.48 7.88
C ILE A 51 3.64 -1.89 7.22
N GLY A 52 2.72 -2.44 8.01
CA GLY A 52 1.43 -2.93 7.58
C GLY A 52 0.30 -1.93 7.80
N PHE A 53 -0.64 -1.91 6.85
CA PHE A 53 -1.80 -1.03 6.83
C PHE A 53 -3.09 -1.81 6.54
N CYS A 54 -4.07 -1.69 7.43
CA CYS A 54 -5.44 -2.17 7.26
C CYS A 54 -6.13 -1.35 6.17
N THR A 55 -6.38 -1.98 5.02
CA THR A 55 -6.97 -1.28 3.86
C THR A 55 -8.40 -0.79 4.11
N ASN A 56 -9.18 -1.51 4.92
CA ASN A 56 -10.55 -1.16 5.25
C ASN A 56 -10.68 0.08 6.14
N ASP A 57 -9.63 0.44 6.89
CA ASP A 57 -9.65 1.61 7.78
C ASP A 57 -9.47 2.92 7.00
N ALA A 58 -9.10 2.85 5.72
CA ALA A 58 -9.13 4.00 4.80
C ALA A 58 -10.51 4.68 4.74
N LYS A 59 -11.60 3.94 5.00
CA LYS A 59 -12.96 4.51 5.08
C LYS A 59 -13.10 5.58 6.15
N MET A 60 -12.24 5.59 7.18
CA MET A 60 -12.26 6.57 8.26
C MET A 60 -11.92 7.99 7.76
N ALA A 61 -11.26 8.11 6.61
CA ALA A 61 -11.02 9.39 5.94
C ALA A 61 -12.31 10.03 5.39
N GLY A 62 -13.39 9.26 5.22
CA GLY A 62 -14.68 9.75 4.72
C GLY A 62 -14.76 10.01 3.21
N ASN A 63 -13.67 9.83 2.45
CA ASN A 63 -13.65 10.06 1.00
C ASN A 63 -14.35 8.95 0.19
N PHE A 64 -14.33 7.71 0.69
CA PHE A 64 -14.86 6.54 -0.01
C PHE A 64 -15.64 5.63 0.94
N SER A 65 -16.74 5.05 0.44
CA SER A 65 -17.46 3.99 1.17
C SER A 65 -16.62 2.71 1.23
N GLY A 66 -16.87 1.86 2.23
CA GLY A 66 -16.16 0.58 2.37
C GLY A 66 -16.24 -0.30 1.10
N ARG A 67 -17.38 -0.29 0.40
CA ARG A 67 -17.52 -1.02 -0.87
C ARG A 67 -16.60 -0.47 -1.97
N GLN A 68 -16.46 0.86 -2.06
CA GLN A 68 -15.55 1.51 -3.02
C GLN A 68 -14.09 1.21 -2.67
N VAL A 69 -13.73 1.27 -1.39
CA VAL A 69 -12.40 0.92 -0.89
C VAL A 69 -12.01 -0.49 -1.37
N SER A 70 -12.82 -1.51 -1.07
CA SER A 70 -12.51 -2.89 -1.46
C SER A 70 -12.44 -3.09 -2.97
N ALA A 71 -13.27 -2.40 -3.75
CA ALA A 71 -13.26 -2.51 -5.21
C ALA A 71 -12.01 -1.85 -5.82
N MET A 72 -11.59 -0.70 -5.30
CA MET A 72 -10.41 0.01 -5.78
C MET A 72 -9.11 -0.72 -5.42
N PHE A 73 -9.02 -1.29 -4.22
CA PHE A 73 -7.84 -2.07 -3.82
C PHE A 73 -7.59 -3.28 -4.71
N ARG A 74 -8.65 -4.00 -5.11
CA ARG A 74 -8.51 -5.08 -6.11
C ARG A 74 -7.86 -4.60 -7.41
N GLY A 75 -8.22 -3.40 -7.87
CA GLY A 75 -7.61 -2.79 -9.05
C GLY A 75 -6.20 -2.24 -8.81
N MET A 76 -5.85 -1.88 -7.57
CA MET A 76 -4.50 -1.43 -7.20
C MET A 76 -3.52 -2.60 -7.08
N TYR A 77 -3.94 -3.74 -6.52
CA TYR A 77 -3.06 -4.90 -6.36
C TYR A 77 -2.52 -5.41 -7.69
N GLY A 78 -3.35 -5.45 -8.75
CA GLY A 78 -2.87 -5.82 -10.08
C GLY A 78 -1.82 -4.86 -10.67
N LYS A 79 -1.72 -3.63 -10.16
CA LYS A 79 -0.76 -2.61 -10.62
C LYS A 79 0.51 -2.56 -9.78
N LEU A 80 0.37 -2.65 -8.46
CA LEU A 80 1.45 -2.53 -7.49
C LEU A 80 2.12 -3.89 -7.21
N CYS A 81 1.32 -4.96 -7.20
CA CYS A 81 1.72 -6.30 -6.76
C CYS A 81 1.15 -7.38 -7.71
N PRO A 82 1.47 -7.36 -9.02
CA PRO A 82 0.84 -8.22 -10.02
C PRO A 82 0.99 -9.73 -9.73
N SER A 83 2.05 -10.12 -9.02
CA SER A 83 2.30 -11.50 -8.58
C SER A 83 2.03 -11.71 -7.09
N ARG A 84 1.10 -10.94 -6.50
CA ARG A 84 0.85 -10.77 -5.06
C ARG A 84 1.94 -10.04 -4.27
N THR A 85 3.18 -10.15 -4.74
CA THR A 85 4.36 -9.47 -4.24
C THR A 85 4.83 -8.41 -5.24
N GLY A 86 5.19 -7.22 -4.75
CA GLY A 86 5.75 -6.12 -5.54
C GLY A 86 7.09 -5.65 -4.99
N ARG A 87 7.71 -4.67 -5.67
CA ARG A 87 9.00 -4.11 -5.24
C ARG A 87 8.88 -3.21 -4.02
N LEU A 88 7.87 -2.33 -4.01
CA LEU A 88 7.63 -1.39 -2.92
C LEU A 88 6.47 -1.81 -2.02
N PHE A 89 5.41 -2.34 -2.62
CA PHE A 89 4.21 -2.79 -1.94
C PHE A 89 4.06 -4.29 -2.05
N THR A 90 3.50 -4.91 -1.02
CA THR A 90 2.97 -6.27 -1.06
C THR A 90 1.64 -6.29 -0.33
N HIS A 91 0.82 -7.31 -0.56
CA HIS A 91 -0.48 -7.39 0.09
C HIS A 91 -0.83 -8.81 0.51
N CYS A 92 -1.67 -8.91 1.54
CA CYS A 92 -2.26 -10.16 1.97
C CYS A 92 -3.77 -9.99 2.07
N SER A 93 -4.51 -10.76 1.29
CA SER A 93 -5.97 -10.78 1.34
C SER A 93 -6.47 -11.51 2.57
N ASN A 94 -7.53 -10.98 3.20
CA ASN A 94 -8.17 -11.61 4.35
C ASN A 94 -7.19 -11.99 5.49
N TRP A 95 -6.30 -11.05 5.86
CA TRP A 95 -5.25 -11.27 6.88
C TRP A 95 -5.79 -11.83 8.20
N TRP A 96 -6.98 -11.37 8.60
CA TRP A 96 -7.65 -11.74 9.85
C TRP A 96 -8.42 -13.06 9.77
N GLY A 97 -8.61 -13.63 8.59
CA GLY A 97 -9.42 -14.83 8.37
C GLY A 97 -10.94 -14.62 8.51
N ASP A 98 -11.40 -13.44 8.92
CA ASP A 98 -12.80 -13.14 9.24
C ASP A 98 -13.44 -12.07 8.34
N GLY A 99 -12.76 -11.66 7.27
CA GLY A 99 -13.25 -10.66 6.32
C GLY A 99 -13.09 -9.21 6.78
N ARG A 100 -12.41 -8.93 7.90
CA ARG A 100 -12.17 -7.55 8.39
C ARG A 100 -11.28 -6.70 7.49
N GLY A 101 -10.64 -7.28 6.49
CA GLY A 101 -9.96 -6.54 5.44
C GLY A 101 -8.65 -7.17 5.01
N ASP A 102 -8.12 -6.64 3.92
CA ASP A 102 -6.79 -6.96 3.44
C ASP A 102 -5.75 -6.09 4.15
N MET A 103 -4.53 -6.60 4.24
CA MET A 103 -3.37 -5.83 4.65
C MET A 103 -2.56 -5.43 3.43
N LEU A 104 -2.19 -4.16 3.36
CA LEU A 104 -1.17 -3.64 2.46
C LEU A 104 0.10 -3.40 3.27
N PHE A 105 1.25 -3.76 2.73
CA PHE A 105 2.54 -3.53 3.37
C PHE A 105 3.44 -2.70 2.47
N ILE A 106 4.22 -1.81 3.08
CA ILE A 106 5.30 -1.06 2.43
C ILE A 106 6.64 -1.45 3.05
N ARG A 107 7.70 -1.49 2.25
CA ARG A 107 9.07 -1.60 2.79
C ARG A 107 9.33 -0.49 3.80
N SER A 108 9.90 -0.84 4.95
CA SER A 108 10.19 0.10 6.04
C SER A 108 11.08 1.26 5.61
N ASP A 109 12.06 1.03 4.73
CA ASP A 109 12.94 2.07 4.16
C ASP A 109 12.21 3.20 3.41
N TYR A 110 10.94 2.97 3.05
CA TYR A 110 10.10 3.90 2.32
C TYR A 110 8.98 4.51 3.18
N TYR A 111 8.87 4.12 4.46
CA TYR A 111 7.80 4.56 5.34
C TYR A 111 7.77 6.09 5.46
N ASP A 112 8.89 6.72 5.79
CA ASP A 112 8.97 8.18 5.95
C ASP A 112 8.57 8.93 4.67
N GLN A 113 9.04 8.44 3.51
CA GLN A 113 8.69 9.01 2.21
C GLN A 113 7.18 8.87 1.94
N ALA A 114 6.61 7.69 2.20
CA ALA A 114 5.20 7.41 1.98
C ALA A 114 4.31 8.26 2.89
N MET A 115 4.66 8.38 4.17
CA MET A 115 3.92 9.19 5.13
C MET A 115 4.03 10.69 4.85
N SER A 116 5.21 11.16 4.42
CA SER A 116 5.36 12.54 3.95
C SER A 116 4.43 12.82 2.77
N TRP A 117 4.44 11.95 1.75
CA TRP A 117 3.56 12.07 0.58
C TRP A 117 2.07 11.99 0.93
N ALA A 118 1.69 11.10 1.85
CA ALA A 118 0.30 10.94 2.28
C ALA A 118 -0.26 12.19 2.99
N ASN A 119 0.61 12.93 3.68
CA ASN A 119 0.26 14.15 4.39
C ASN A 119 0.32 15.41 3.51
N GLU A 120 0.83 15.33 2.29
CA GLU A 120 0.77 16.45 1.34
C GLU A 120 -0.69 16.82 1.03
N PRO A 121 -1.02 18.12 0.97
CA PRO A 121 -2.34 18.58 0.55
C PRO A 121 -2.73 17.97 -0.79
N ASN A 122 -4.00 17.58 -0.92
CA ASN A 122 -4.55 17.20 -2.21
C ASN A 122 -4.56 18.46 -3.09
N LYS A 123 -3.79 18.44 -4.18
CA LYS A 123 -3.77 19.53 -5.17
C LYS A 123 -5.01 19.48 -6.05
#